data_AF-A0A2E6ZZM3-F1
#
_entry.id   AF-A0A2E6ZZM3-F1
#
_cell.length_a   1.000
_cell.length_b   1.000
_cell.length_c   1.000
_cell.angle_alpha   90.00
_cell.angle_beta   90.00
_cell.angle_gamma   90.00
#
_symmetry.space_group_name_H-M   'P 1'
#
loop_
_entity.id
_entity.type
_entity.pdbx_description
1 polymer ?
#
loop_
_entity_poly.entity_id
_entity_poly.type
_entity_poly.pdbx_seq_one_letter_code
_entity_poly.pdbx_strand_id
1 'polypeptide(L)'
;MRLPAASGFASIARREPRTMSMKHILTIGLVPKDCQEERIECGDPGSFGGLEFTLFICSESGDISCLESEAALEAVIDDPRSIDLETWSEVCSRILEPLQGFVGLFPGHAPNQVLETAWTHFIHGTGDQANYIEPLDSEFGEFGNPRGAFNGATYLRYQVEEDDEYTRDEIVIVTPA
;
A
#
# COMPACT_ATOMS: atom_id res chain seq x y z
N MET A 1 -24.21 -69.85 3.24
CA MET A 1 -23.64 -68.84 2.33
C MET A 1 -23.66 -67.51 3.08
N ARG A 2 -22.50 -67.00 3.51
CA ARG A 2 -22.37 -65.75 4.28
C ARG A 2 -21.76 -64.68 3.38
N LEU A 3 -22.38 -63.50 3.32
CA LEU A 3 -21.80 -62.28 2.74
C LEU A 3 -20.81 -61.66 3.74
N PRO A 4 -19.65 -61.15 3.33
CA PRO A 4 -18.90 -60.21 4.14
C PRO A 4 -19.32 -58.77 3.82
N ALA A 5 -19.65 -58.04 4.88
CA ALA A 5 -19.72 -56.59 4.89
C ALA A 5 -18.30 -56.01 4.83
N ALA A 6 -18.05 -55.06 3.94
CA ALA A 6 -16.86 -54.22 3.97
C ALA A 6 -17.27 -52.81 4.39
N SER A 7 -16.81 -52.47 5.59
CA SER A 7 -16.89 -51.20 6.30
C SER A 7 -16.33 -50.04 5.48
N GLY A 8 -17.08 -48.94 5.43
CA GLY A 8 -16.61 -47.65 4.96
C GLY A 8 -15.54 -47.08 5.89
N PHE A 9 -14.44 -46.62 5.30
CA PHE A 9 -13.59 -45.61 5.90
C PHE A 9 -13.93 -44.29 5.22
N ALA A 10 -14.65 -43.43 5.94
CA ALA A 10 -14.75 -42.03 5.58
C ALA A 10 -13.35 -41.41 5.77
N SER A 11 -12.74 -41.02 4.65
CA SER A 11 -11.51 -40.23 4.63
C SER A 11 -11.80 -38.92 5.36
N ILE A 12 -11.21 -38.75 6.55
CA ILE A 12 -11.15 -37.45 7.20
C ILE A 12 -10.17 -36.64 6.36
N ALA A 13 -10.70 -35.83 5.44
CA ALA A 13 -9.93 -34.81 4.74
C ALA A 13 -9.29 -33.93 5.82
N ARG A 14 -7.96 -34.02 5.93
CA ARG A 14 -7.17 -33.06 6.70
C ARG A 14 -7.46 -31.71 6.05
N ARG A 15 -8.20 -30.84 6.74
CA ARG A 15 -8.22 -29.42 6.40
C ARG A 15 -6.78 -28.94 6.58
N GLU A 16 -6.12 -28.63 5.47
CA GLU A 16 -4.88 -27.86 5.54
C GLU A 16 -5.17 -26.57 6.32
N PRO A 17 -4.24 -26.12 7.18
CA PRO A 17 -4.38 -24.82 7.81
C PRO A 17 -4.56 -23.80 6.70
N ARG A 18 -5.68 -23.06 6.71
CA ARG A 18 -5.76 -21.85 5.88
C ARG A 18 -4.63 -20.95 6.37
N THR A 19 -3.61 -20.77 5.53
CA THR A 19 -2.68 -19.66 5.72
C THR A 19 -3.55 -18.40 5.65
N MET A 20 -3.46 -17.56 6.67
CA MET A 20 -4.16 -16.28 6.64
C MET A 20 -3.48 -15.44 5.57
N SER A 21 -4.22 -15.09 4.52
CA SER A 21 -3.70 -14.23 3.47
C SER A 21 -3.67 -12.80 4.00
N MET A 22 -2.47 -12.29 4.27
CA MET A 22 -2.26 -10.91 4.70
C MET A 22 -1.67 -10.10 3.54
N LYS A 23 -2.39 -9.05 3.14
CA LYS A 23 -2.02 -8.17 2.05
C LYS A 23 -1.87 -6.75 2.56
N HIS A 24 -0.70 -6.17 2.28
CA HIS A 24 -0.44 -4.77 2.53
C HIS A 24 -0.69 -3.98 1.26
N ILE A 25 -1.36 -2.84 1.39
CA ILE A 25 -1.71 -1.97 0.28
C ILE A 25 -1.14 -0.59 0.56
N LEU A 26 -0.33 -0.08 -0.36
CA LEU A 26 0.22 1.27 -0.30
C LEU A 26 -0.23 2.05 -1.53
N THR A 27 -1.09 3.03 -1.33
CA THR A 27 -1.52 3.95 -2.38
C THR A 27 -0.73 5.26 -2.27
N ILE A 28 -0.10 5.66 -3.37
CA ILE A 28 0.66 6.89 -3.54
C ILE A 28 -0.17 7.83 -4.40
N GLY A 29 -0.67 8.92 -3.82
CA GLY A 29 -1.52 9.86 -4.54
C GLY A 29 -0.94 11.27 -4.65
N LEU A 30 -1.19 11.93 -5.77
CA LEU A 30 -0.77 13.31 -6.03
C LEU A 30 -2.00 14.21 -6.09
N VAL A 31 -2.07 15.19 -5.18
CA VAL A 31 -3.11 16.22 -5.21
C VAL A 31 -2.72 17.28 -6.26
N PRO A 32 -3.61 17.64 -7.19
CA PRO A 32 -3.34 18.69 -8.17
C PRO A 32 -3.03 20.04 -7.51
N LYS A 33 -2.16 20.83 -8.14
CA LYS A 33 -1.81 22.18 -7.63
C LYS A 33 -2.99 23.15 -7.61
N ASP A 34 -3.96 22.93 -8.48
CA ASP A 34 -5.17 23.71 -8.67
C ASP A 34 -6.43 23.00 -8.15
N CYS A 35 -6.28 21.95 -7.34
CA CYS A 35 -7.40 21.23 -6.73
C CYS A 35 -8.31 22.20 -5.95
N GLN A 36 -9.62 22.13 -6.21
CA GLN A 36 -10.63 22.96 -5.54
C GLN A 36 -11.44 22.16 -4.51
N GLU A 37 -11.24 20.85 -4.46
CA GLU A 37 -11.99 19.98 -3.55
C GLU A 37 -11.51 20.16 -2.11
N GLU A 38 -12.45 20.41 -1.20
CA GLU A 38 -12.17 20.53 0.24
C GLU A 38 -11.97 19.17 0.92
N ARG A 39 -12.23 18.07 0.19
CA ARG A 39 -12.12 16.70 0.68
C ARG A 39 -11.51 15.85 -0.43
N ILE A 40 -10.51 15.06 -0.09
CA ILE A 40 -9.84 14.13 -0.99
C ILE A 40 -10.30 12.72 -0.62
N GLU A 41 -10.85 12.01 -1.60
CA GLU A 41 -11.29 10.61 -1.47
C GLU A 41 -10.22 9.70 -2.06
N CYS A 42 -9.48 9.00 -1.19
CA CYS A 42 -8.43 8.09 -1.65
C CYS A 42 -9.04 6.81 -2.24
N GLY A 43 -8.51 6.37 -3.37
CA GLY A 43 -9.11 5.33 -4.21
C GLY A 43 -10.02 5.88 -5.31
N ASP A 44 -10.34 7.18 -5.32
CA ASP A 44 -11.06 7.85 -6.40
C ASP A 44 -10.34 9.14 -6.85
N PRO A 45 -9.22 9.04 -7.57
CA PRO A 45 -8.50 10.21 -8.09
C PRO A 45 -9.35 11.05 -9.05
N GLY A 46 -10.40 10.48 -9.65
CA GLY A 46 -11.32 11.19 -10.53
C GLY A 46 -12.15 12.24 -9.80
N SER A 47 -12.47 12.02 -8.52
CA SER A 47 -13.26 12.95 -7.70
C SER A 47 -12.59 14.31 -7.51
N PHE A 48 -11.26 14.36 -7.46
CA PHE A 48 -10.48 15.58 -7.22
C PHE A 48 -9.49 15.93 -8.34
N GLY A 49 -9.53 15.18 -9.45
CA GLY A 49 -8.66 15.37 -10.63
C GLY A 49 -7.20 15.00 -10.40
N GLY A 50 -6.91 14.15 -9.42
CA GLY A 50 -5.56 13.72 -9.06
C GLY A 50 -5.08 12.49 -9.81
N LEU A 51 -4.02 11.91 -9.24
CA LEU A 51 -3.41 10.66 -9.70
C LEU A 51 -3.15 9.79 -8.49
N GLU A 52 -3.31 8.48 -8.65
CA GLU A 52 -2.97 7.49 -7.63
C GLU A 52 -2.22 6.31 -8.26
N PHE A 53 -1.33 5.73 -7.47
CA PHE A 53 -0.61 4.50 -7.77
C PHE A 53 -0.71 3.55 -6.58
N THR A 54 -1.25 2.36 -6.78
CA THR A 54 -1.48 1.39 -5.72
C THR A 54 -0.51 0.23 -5.84
N LEU A 55 0.29 0.04 -4.79
CA LEU A 55 1.17 -1.09 -4.59
C LEU A 55 0.49 -2.13 -3.70
N PHE A 56 0.56 -3.39 -4.13
CA PHE A 56 0.18 -4.54 -3.33
C PHE A 56 1.43 -5.30 -2.93
N ILE A 57 1.58 -5.56 -1.63
CA ILE A 57 2.70 -6.30 -1.07
C ILE A 57 2.12 -7.53 -0.37
N CYS A 58 2.38 -8.69 -0.93
CA CYS A 58 1.86 -9.97 -0.46
C CYS A 58 2.86 -10.61 0.51
N SER A 59 2.48 -10.76 1.78
CA SER A 59 3.39 -11.30 2.81
C SER A 59 3.73 -12.77 2.59
N GLU A 60 2.84 -13.54 1.98
CA GLU A 60 3.02 -14.99 1.82
C GLU A 60 3.98 -15.34 0.67
N SER A 61 3.91 -14.60 -0.44
CA SER A 61 4.74 -14.83 -1.61
C SER A 61 5.96 -13.91 -1.68
N GLY A 62 5.93 -12.79 -0.95
CA GLY A 62 6.93 -11.73 -1.06
C GLY A 62 6.81 -10.89 -2.33
N ASP A 63 5.71 -11.04 -3.08
CA ASP A 63 5.50 -10.31 -4.31
C ASP A 63 5.08 -8.86 -4.04
N ILE A 64 5.68 -7.94 -4.77
CA ILE A 64 5.24 -6.55 -4.88
C ILE A 64 4.67 -6.35 -6.28
N SER A 65 3.46 -5.81 -6.39
CA SER A 65 2.84 -5.47 -7.67
C SER A 65 2.24 -4.07 -7.65
N CYS A 66 2.14 -3.44 -8.82
CA CYS A 66 1.45 -2.17 -8.98
C CYS A 66 0.21 -2.36 -9.85
N LEU A 67 -0.92 -1.85 -9.35
CA LEU A 67 -2.21 -1.95 -10.01
C LEU A 67 -2.19 -1.26 -11.38
N GLU A 68 -1.62 -0.06 -11.46
CA GLU A 68 -1.74 0.81 -12.63
C GLU A 68 -0.81 0.41 -13.77
N SER A 69 0.33 -0.23 -13.47
CA SER A 69 1.26 -0.72 -14.48
C SER A 69 1.14 -2.21 -14.76
N GLU A 70 0.34 -2.94 -13.97
CA GLU A 70 0.29 -4.42 -13.92
C GLU A 70 1.68 -5.08 -13.71
N ALA A 71 2.69 -4.28 -13.36
CA ALA A 71 4.05 -4.76 -13.14
C ALA A 71 4.15 -5.47 -11.79
N ALA A 72 4.94 -6.55 -11.76
CA ALA A 72 5.21 -7.31 -10.56
C ALA A 72 6.72 -7.54 -10.38
N LEU A 73 7.11 -7.63 -9.11
CA LEU A 73 8.45 -7.90 -8.62
C LEU A 73 8.35 -9.05 -7.62
N GLU A 74 8.93 -10.18 -7.96
CA GLU A 74 9.21 -11.25 -7.00
C GLU A 74 10.39 -10.77 -6.13
N ALA A 75 10.14 -10.53 -4.85
CA ALA A 75 11.17 -10.18 -3.88
C ALA A 75 11.18 -11.23 -2.76
N VAL A 76 12.36 -11.47 -2.17
CA VAL A 76 12.46 -12.35 -1.00
C VAL A 76 12.10 -11.51 0.23
N ILE A 77 10.80 -11.27 0.42
CA ILE A 77 10.26 -10.56 1.57
C ILE A 77 9.79 -11.63 2.56
N ASP A 78 10.66 -11.98 3.50
CA ASP A 78 10.31 -12.89 4.60
C ASP A 78 9.34 -12.23 5.60
N ASP A 79 9.36 -10.88 5.66
CA ASP A 79 8.52 -10.06 6.52
C ASP A 79 8.37 -8.66 5.89
N PRO A 80 7.15 -8.14 5.65
CA PRO A 80 6.95 -6.78 5.16
C PRO A 80 7.63 -5.71 6.03
N ARG A 81 7.88 -6.02 7.31
CA ARG A 81 8.60 -5.14 8.25
C ARG A 81 10.11 -5.06 7.97
N SER A 82 10.65 -5.89 7.09
CA SER A 82 12.08 -5.92 6.75
C SER A 82 12.38 -5.44 5.33
N ILE A 83 11.43 -4.78 4.64
CA ILE A 83 11.70 -4.21 3.31
C ILE A 83 12.75 -3.11 3.43
N ASP A 84 13.92 -3.35 2.84
CA ASP A 84 15.08 -2.47 2.91
C ASP A 84 15.13 -1.43 1.78
N LEU A 85 16.10 -0.51 1.88
CA LEU A 85 16.31 0.55 0.90
C LEU A 85 16.62 0.04 -0.52
N GLU A 86 17.31 -1.09 -0.64
CA GLU A 86 17.64 -1.71 -1.93
C GLU A 86 16.35 -2.15 -2.62
N THR A 87 15.47 -2.86 -1.90
CA THR A 87 14.15 -3.26 -2.38
C THR A 87 13.30 -2.04 -2.75
N TRP A 88 13.27 -0.98 -1.93
CA TRP A 88 12.55 0.25 -2.27
C TRP A 88 13.09 0.94 -3.53
N SER A 89 14.41 0.90 -3.74
CA SER A 89 15.03 1.41 -4.96
C SER A 89 14.62 0.58 -6.19
N GLU A 90 14.50 -0.74 -6.05
CA GLU A 90 13.98 -1.60 -7.12
C GLU A 90 12.52 -1.32 -7.42
N VAL A 91 11.67 -1.16 -6.41
CA VAL A 91 10.26 -0.75 -6.58
C VAL A 91 10.18 0.55 -7.38
N CYS A 92 10.97 1.56 -7.02
CA CYS A 92 10.98 2.85 -7.72
C CYS A 92 11.42 2.75 -9.18
N SER A 93 12.43 1.91 -9.47
CA SER A 93 13.05 1.79 -10.79
C SER A 93 12.34 0.81 -11.73
N ARG A 94 11.62 -0.19 -11.21
CA ARG A 94 10.98 -1.22 -12.04
C ARG A 94 9.48 -1.10 -12.07
N ILE A 95 8.88 -0.86 -10.90
CA ILE A 95 7.43 -0.90 -10.74
C ILE A 95 6.83 0.49 -11.01
N LEU A 96 7.46 1.53 -10.46
CA LEU A 96 6.99 2.91 -10.58
C LEU A 96 7.61 3.66 -11.79
N GLU A 97 8.75 3.21 -12.35
CA GLU A 97 9.40 3.86 -13.50
C GLU A 97 8.49 3.99 -14.73
N PRO A 98 7.72 2.97 -15.15
CA PRO A 98 6.79 3.11 -16.27
C PRO A 98 5.74 4.20 -16.06
N LEU A 99 5.49 4.58 -14.80
CA LEU A 99 4.55 5.60 -14.37
C LEU A 99 5.22 6.99 -14.22
N GLN A 100 6.55 7.10 -14.37
CA GLN A 100 7.32 8.36 -14.27
C GLN A 100 7.07 9.36 -15.42
N GLY A 101 6.25 9.01 -16.42
CA GLY A 101 5.69 10.00 -17.35
C GLY A 101 4.92 11.13 -16.65
N PHE A 102 4.54 10.92 -15.39
CA PHE A 102 3.99 11.88 -14.46
C PHE A 102 5.11 12.40 -13.53
N VAL A 103 5.79 13.47 -13.95
CA VAL A 103 6.92 14.07 -13.23
C VAL A 103 6.53 14.47 -11.79
N GLY A 104 7.31 14.01 -10.80
CA GLY A 104 7.36 14.62 -9.46
C GLY A 104 6.47 13.99 -8.40
N LEU A 105 6.41 12.65 -8.33
CA LEU A 105 5.69 11.92 -7.27
C LEU A 105 6.13 12.27 -5.85
N PHE A 106 7.35 12.75 -5.65
CA PHE A 106 7.82 13.21 -4.35
C PHE A 106 8.57 14.54 -4.53
N PRO A 107 7.85 15.67 -4.58
CA PRO A 107 8.46 16.96 -4.85
C PRO A 107 9.53 17.31 -3.80
N GLY A 108 10.79 17.40 -4.24
CA GLY A 108 11.90 17.79 -3.37
C GLY A 108 12.54 16.66 -2.56
N HIS A 109 12.09 15.42 -2.71
CA HIS A 109 12.61 14.27 -1.96
C HIS A 109 12.96 13.10 -2.88
N ALA A 110 13.91 12.26 -2.45
CA ALA A 110 14.24 11.04 -3.18
C ALA A 110 13.15 9.97 -2.95
N PRO A 111 12.60 9.31 -3.99
CA PRO A 111 11.50 8.35 -3.82
C PRO A 111 11.78 7.23 -2.82
N ASN A 112 12.98 6.64 -2.87
CA ASN A 112 13.42 5.60 -1.95
C ASN A 112 13.43 6.07 -0.49
N GLN A 113 13.90 7.30 -0.24
CA GLN A 113 13.92 7.90 1.09
C GLN A 113 12.49 8.11 1.62
N VAL A 114 11.57 8.61 0.79
CA VAL A 114 10.19 8.84 1.20
C VAL A 114 9.48 7.52 1.47
N LEU A 115 9.60 6.54 0.57
CA LEU A 115 8.96 5.23 0.74
C LEU A 115 9.50 4.49 1.96
N GLU A 116 10.81 4.47 2.19
CA GLU A 116 11.40 3.85 3.39
C GLU A 116 10.90 4.54 4.67
N THR A 117 10.88 5.88 4.70
CA THR A 117 10.43 6.64 5.87
C THR A 117 8.95 6.42 6.15
N ALA A 118 8.11 6.48 5.13
CA ALA A 118 6.67 6.25 5.24
C ALA A 118 6.37 4.80 5.64
N TRP A 119 7.08 3.84 5.05
CA TRP A 119 6.91 2.43 5.41
C TRP A 119 7.30 2.16 6.85
N THR A 120 8.43 2.73 7.30
CA THR A 120 8.85 2.68 8.71
C THR A 120 7.78 3.26 9.62
N HIS A 121 7.19 4.39 9.24
CA HIS A 121 6.07 5.01 9.96
C HIS A 121 4.87 4.06 10.08
N PHE A 122 4.39 3.51 8.96
CA PHE A 122 3.25 2.59 8.97
C PHE A 122 3.54 1.33 9.77
N ILE A 123 4.71 0.73 9.61
CA ILE A 123 4.99 -0.56 10.25
C ILE A 123 5.34 -0.42 11.74
N HIS A 124 6.20 0.54 12.09
CA HIS A 124 6.78 0.66 13.43
C HIS A 124 6.16 1.78 14.26
N GLY A 125 5.26 2.57 13.69
CA GLY A 125 4.67 3.73 14.32
C GLY A 125 5.58 4.95 14.31
N THR A 126 5.23 5.95 15.12
CA THR A 126 5.80 7.30 15.11
C THR A 126 7.21 7.43 15.73
N GLY A 127 8.12 6.47 15.50
CA GLY A 127 9.56 6.70 15.77
C GLY A 127 10.05 7.96 15.04
N ASP A 128 11.25 8.50 15.37
CA ASP A 128 11.81 9.77 14.87
C ASP A 128 11.26 10.20 13.50
N GLN A 129 10.11 10.89 13.50
CA GLN A 129 9.38 11.16 12.28
C GLN A 129 10.19 12.18 11.50
N ALA A 130 10.46 11.88 10.23
CA ALA A 130 11.03 12.89 9.37
C ALA A 130 10.03 14.06 9.27
N ASN A 131 10.53 15.30 9.39
CA ASN A 131 9.71 16.51 9.44
C ASN A 131 8.80 16.73 8.21
N TYR A 132 8.97 15.93 7.16
CA TYR A 132 8.23 16.05 5.91
C TYR A 132 7.13 14.99 5.73
N ILE A 133 6.93 14.08 6.70
CA ILE A 133 5.82 13.14 6.72
C ILE A 133 4.90 13.50 7.89
N GLU A 134 3.68 13.91 7.56
CA GLU A 134 2.68 14.33 8.54
C GLU A 134 1.48 13.37 8.50
N PRO A 135 1.13 12.69 9.61
CA PRO A 135 -0.07 11.89 9.69
C PRO A 135 -1.32 12.77 9.57
N LEU A 136 -2.30 12.31 8.80
CA LEU A 136 -3.60 12.96 8.68
C LEU A 136 -4.66 12.16 9.43
N ASP A 137 -5.62 12.88 10.01
CA ASP A 137 -6.84 12.26 10.50
C ASP A 137 -7.67 11.86 9.28
N SER A 138 -7.92 10.56 9.12
CA SER A 138 -8.68 10.01 8.01
C SER A 138 -9.91 9.28 8.50
N GLU A 139 -11.02 9.48 7.81
CA GLU A 139 -12.24 8.70 8.00
C GLU A 139 -12.52 7.95 6.71
N PHE A 140 -12.49 6.61 6.76
CA PHE A 140 -12.85 5.74 5.62
C PHE A 140 -12.07 6.00 4.33
N GLY A 141 -10.79 6.38 4.42
CA GLY A 141 -9.97 6.68 3.26
C GLY A 141 -10.14 8.10 2.71
N GLU A 142 -10.77 9.00 3.45
CA GLU A 142 -10.89 10.40 3.07
C GLU A 142 -10.09 11.30 4.02
N PHE A 143 -9.60 12.43 3.51
CA PHE A 143 -9.01 13.49 4.33
C PHE A 143 -9.42 14.89 3.84
N GLY A 144 -9.39 15.87 4.74
CA GLY A 144 -9.73 17.25 4.42
C GLY A 144 -8.59 17.99 3.71
N ASN A 145 -8.91 18.80 2.70
CA ASN A 145 -8.01 19.71 2.00
C ASN A 145 -8.50 21.17 2.10
N PRO A 146 -8.60 21.73 3.33
CA PRO A 146 -9.21 23.03 3.52
C PRO A 146 -8.41 24.13 2.82
N ARG A 147 -9.07 24.87 1.93
CA ARG A 147 -8.46 25.97 1.15
C ARG A 147 -7.23 25.53 0.34
N GLY A 148 -7.17 24.25 -0.10
CA GLY A 148 -6.08 23.73 -0.90
C GLY A 148 -4.76 23.58 -0.13
N ALA A 149 -4.81 23.36 1.18
CA ALA A 149 -3.63 23.20 2.05
C ALA A 149 -2.64 22.13 1.55
N PHE A 150 -3.12 21.10 0.87
CA PHE A 150 -2.34 19.97 0.38
C PHE A 150 -2.19 19.96 -1.15
N ASN A 151 -2.55 21.05 -1.83
CA ASN A 151 -2.42 21.14 -3.27
C ASN A 151 -0.95 21.00 -3.72
N GLY A 152 -0.70 20.11 -4.68
CA GLY A 152 0.64 19.78 -5.16
C GLY A 152 1.46 18.90 -4.21
N ALA A 153 0.90 18.49 -3.08
CA ALA A 153 1.52 17.54 -2.17
C ALA A 153 1.19 16.10 -2.60
N THR A 154 1.98 15.17 -2.09
CA THR A 154 1.79 13.73 -2.29
C THR A 154 1.30 13.14 -0.99
N TYR A 155 0.26 12.32 -1.02
CA TYR A 155 -0.14 11.51 0.13
C TYR A 155 0.23 10.06 -0.08
N LEU A 156 0.37 9.35 1.03
CA LEU A 156 0.55 7.92 1.07
C LEU A 156 -0.56 7.37 1.98
N ARG A 157 -1.37 6.46 1.45
CA ARG A 157 -2.37 5.72 2.20
C ARG A 157 -1.90 4.28 2.36
N TYR A 158 -1.95 3.77 3.57
CA TYR A 158 -1.58 2.41 3.91
C TYR A 158 -2.79 1.66 4.45
N GLN A 159 -3.07 0.50 3.87
CA GLN A 159 -4.12 -0.38 4.31
C GLN A 159 -3.59 -1.80 4.54
N VAL A 160 -4.22 -2.49 5.49
CA VAL A 160 -3.98 -3.92 5.73
C VAL A 160 -5.28 -4.65 5.51
N GLU A 161 -5.23 -5.66 4.65
CA GLU A 161 -6.32 -6.60 4.39
C GLU A 161 -5.93 -7.97 4.93
N GLU A 162 -6.71 -8.49 5.87
CA GLU A 162 -6.56 -9.81 6.49
C GLU A 162 -7.89 -10.56 6.37
N ASP A 163 -7.86 -11.77 5.78
CA ASP A 163 -9.06 -12.61 5.60
C ASP A 163 -10.24 -11.87 4.93
N ASP A 164 -9.96 -11.09 3.88
CA ASP A 164 -10.93 -10.25 3.13
C ASP A 164 -11.54 -9.07 3.93
N GLU A 165 -11.00 -8.75 5.12
CA GLU A 165 -11.42 -7.60 5.93
C GLU A 165 -10.28 -6.57 6.08
N TYR A 166 -10.61 -5.28 5.95
CA TYR A 166 -9.66 -4.19 6.22
C TYR A 166 -9.48 -4.00 7.72
N THR A 167 -8.30 -4.27 8.23
CA THR A 167 -7.96 -4.16 9.67
C THR A 167 -7.25 -2.85 10.02
N ARG A 168 -6.75 -2.13 9.01
CA ARG A 168 -6.02 -0.87 9.17
C ARG A 168 -6.16 0.03 7.95
N ASP A 169 -6.23 1.33 8.19
CA ASP A 169 -6.27 2.39 7.18
C ASP A 169 -5.64 3.65 7.77
N GLU A 170 -4.53 4.10 7.19
CA GLU A 170 -3.77 5.26 7.65
C GLU A 170 -3.34 6.12 6.47
N ILE A 171 -3.35 7.44 6.65
CA ILE A 171 -2.93 8.39 5.62
C ILE A 171 -1.85 9.31 6.19
N VAL A 172 -0.79 9.51 5.42
CA VAL A 172 0.22 10.54 5.67
C VAL A 172 0.33 11.45 4.46
N ILE A 173 0.69 12.71 4.70
CA ILE A 173 1.03 13.67 3.65
C ILE A 173 2.54 13.89 3.64
N VAL A 174 3.12 13.87 2.44
CA VAL A 174 4.51 14.19 2.15
C VAL A 174 4.58 15.67 1.78
N THR A 175 5.11 16.48 2.67
CA THR A 175 5.26 17.91 2.43
C THR A 175 6.47 18.17 1.52
N PRO A 176 6.35 19.10 0.54
CA PRO A 176 7.48 19.48 -0.30
C PRO A 176 8.64 20.04 0.53
N ALA A 177 9.87 19.78 0.08
CA ALA A 177 11.09 20.36 0.67
C ALA A 177 11.22 21.88 0.45
#